data_AF-A0A7L2YPM7-F1
#
_entry.id   AF-A0A7L2YPM7-F1
#
_cell.length_a   1.000
_cell.length_b   1.000
_cell.length_c   1.000
_cell.angle_alpha   90.00
_cell.angle_beta   90.00
_cell.angle_gamma   90.00
#
_symmetry.space_group_name_H-M   'P 1'
#
loop_
_entity.id
_entity.type
_entity.pdbx_description
1 polymer ?
#
loop_
_entity_poly.entity_id
_entity_poly.type
_entity_poly.pdbx_seq_one_letter_code
_entity_poly.pdbx_strand_id
1 'polypeptide(L)'
;QDQEFECDNHNSETPVDGLTVFTDAGKKNRRAAITWQENGIWREQVLNGSRDDSLQTLELAAVIWALTNWSHVPINIVSDSLYVVGIVKHIECSLIREVGNKRLYELLI
;
A
#
# COMPACT_ATOMS: atom_id res chain seq x y z
N GLN A 1 -28.46 19.30 -2.79
CA GLN A 1 -28.52 17.90 -3.23
C GLN A 1 -27.12 17.39 -3.05
N ASP A 2 -26.90 16.66 -1.95
CA ASP A 2 -25.61 16.09 -1.64
C ASP A 2 -25.37 14.93 -2.60
N GLN A 3 -24.44 15.13 -3.51
CA GLN A 3 -23.98 14.08 -4.41
C GLN A 3 -23.04 13.21 -3.58
N GLU A 4 -23.55 12.06 -3.12
CA GLU A 4 -22.70 10.98 -2.59
C GLU A 4 -21.78 10.54 -3.73
N PHE A 5 -20.52 10.96 -3.65
CA PHE A 5 -19.48 10.43 -4.52
C PHE A 5 -18.99 9.13 -3.88
N GLU A 6 -19.36 8.03 -4.53
CA GLU A 6 -18.82 6.71 -4.27
C GLU A 6 -17.33 6.77 -4.61
N CYS A 7 -16.45 6.58 -3.61
CA CYS A 7 -15.07 6.26 -3.92
C CYS A 7 -15.13 4.96 -4.72
N ASP A 8 -14.68 4.95 -5.97
CA ASP A 8 -14.49 3.69 -6.69
C ASP A 8 -13.55 2.86 -5.80
N ASN A 9 -14.12 1.88 -5.10
CA ASN A 9 -13.40 1.06 -4.15
C ASN A 9 -12.55 0.11 -4.99
N HIS A 10 -11.30 0.50 -5.24
CA HIS A 10 -10.33 -0.34 -5.95
C HIS A 10 -9.87 -1.52 -5.07
N ASN A 11 -10.17 -1.47 -3.77
CA ASN A 11 -9.97 -2.53 -2.80
C ASN A 11 -11.15 -3.53 -2.76
N SER A 12 -10.83 -4.82 -2.81
CA SER A 12 -11.77 -5.91 -2.56
C SER A 12 -11.66 -6.41 -1.11
N GLU A 13 -12.79 -6.72 -0.47
CA GLU A 13 -12.79 -7.36 0.86
C GLU A 13 -12.45 -8.86 0.80
N THR A 14 -12.56 -9.46 -0.39
CA THR A 14 -12.20 -10.86 -0.66
C THR A 14 -11.01 -10.94 -1.60
N PRO A 15 -10.22 -12.03 -1.54
CA PRO A 15 -9.12 -12.22 -2.48
C PRO A 15 -9.60 -12.15 -3.94
N VAL A 16 -8.84 -11.44 -4.77
CA VAL A 16 -9.10 -11.31 -6.21
C VAL A 16 -8.31 -12.35 -7.00
N ASP A 17 -8.73 -12.61 -8.24
CA ASP A 17 -7.95 -13.40 -9.19
C ASP A 17 -6.73 -12.58 -9.65
N GLY A 18 -5.64 -12.67 -8.91
CA GLY A 18 -4.46 -11.83 -9.06
C GLY A 18 -3.26 -12.35 -8.28
N LEU A 19 -2.10 -11.72 -8.49
CA LEU A 19 -0.85 -12.12 -7.84
C LEU A 19 -0.94 -11.92 -6.32
N THR A 20 -0.59 -12.94 -5.55
CA THR A 20 -0.47 -12.81 -4.09
C THR A 20 0.96 -12.43 -3.72
N VAL A 21 1.09 -11.31 -3.01
CA VAL A 21 2.34 -10.73 -2.56
C VAL A 21 2.35 -10.72 -1.03
N PHE A 22 3.39 -11.28 -0.43
CA PHE A 22 3.58 -11.29 1.02
C PHE A 22 4.64 -10.27 1.40
N THR A 23 4.35 -9.45 2.41
CA THR A 23 5.25 -8.39 2.89
C THR A 23 5.56 -8.59 4.37
N ASP A 24 6.81 -8.36 4.75
CA ASP A 24 7.29 -8.37 6.14
C ASP A 24 8.42 -7.33 6.29
N ALA A 25 8.70 -6.87 7.50
CA ALA A 25 9.86 -6.06 7.80
C ALA A 25 10.52 -6.39 9.14
N GLY A 26 11.84 -6.25 9.17
CA GLY A 26 12.65 -6.46 10.36
C GLY A 26 13.41 -5.20 10.75
N LYS A 27 13.04 -4.56 11.87
CA LYS A 27 13.73 -3.36 12.39
C LYS A 27 15.20 -3.61 12.71
N LYS A 28 15.53 -4.77 13.32
CA LYS A 28 16.91 -5.12 13.69
C LYS A 28 17.83 -5.20 12.46
N ASN A 29 17.31 -5.78 11.37
CA ASN A 29 18.04 -5.94 10.12
C ASN A 29 17.87 -4.73 9.19
N ARG A 30 16.96 -3.80 9.54
CA ARG A 30 16.56 -2.62 8.75
C ARG A 30 16.23 -2.99 7.31
N ARG A 31 15.38 -4.01 7.17
CA ARG A 31 14.99 -4.54 5.87
C ARG A 31 13.49 -4.75 5.81
N ALA A 32 12.94 -4.51 4.64
CA ALA A 32 11.60 -4.96 4.28
C ALA A 32 11.73 -6.03 3.19
N ALA A 33 10.99 -7.11 3.32
CA ALA A 33 10.99 -8.22 2.39
C ALA A 33 9.62 -8.29 1.70
N ILE A 34 9.66 -8.56 0.41
CA ILE A 34 8.49 -8.77 -0.44
C ILE A 34 8.72 -10.09 -1.16
N THR A 35 7.76 -11.00 -1.07
CA THR A 35 7.85 -12.30 -1.76
C THR A 35 6.56 -12.58 -2.51
N TRP A 36 6.70 -13.22 -3.66
CA TRP A 36 5.57 -13.60 -4.50
C TRP A 36 5.91 -14.86 -5.29
N GLN A 37 4.89 -15.52 -5.80
CA GLN A 37 5.06 -16.68 -6.66
C GLN A 37 4.74 -16.31 -8.11
N GLU A 38 5.67 -16.59 -9.03
CA GLU A 38 5.51 -16.36 -10.46
C GLU A 38 5.79 -17.66 -11.20
N ASN A 39 4.79 -18.17 -11.93
CA ASN A 39 4.90 -19.43 -12.69
C ASN A 39 5.40 -20.62 -11.85
N GLY A 40 4.95 -20.71 -10.59
CA GLY A 40 5.35 -21.76 -9.65
C GLY A 40 6.72 -21.52 -8.97
N ILE A 41 7.46 -20.47 -9.35
CA ILE A 41 8.77 -20.14 -8.82
C ILE A 41 8.63 -18.99 -7.81
N TRP A 42 9.23 -19.16 -6.63
CA TRP A 42 9.28 -18.09 -5.63
C TRP A 42 10.27 -17.01 -6.04
N ARG A 43 9.83 -15.76 -5.91
CA ARG A 43 10.60 -14.54 -6.12
C ARG A 43 10.65 -13.74 -4.83
N GLU A 44 11.70 -12.96 -4.68
CA GLU A 44 11.89 -12.07 -3.55
C GLU A 44 12.44 -10.72 -3.99
N GLN A 45 12.07 -9.69 -3.24
CA GLN A 45 12.66 -8.37 -3.28
C GLN A 45 12.94 -7.94 -1.83
N VAL A 46 14.12 -7.35 -1.61
CA VAL A 46 14.50 -6.80 -0.32
C VAL A 46 14.76 -5.30 -0.46
N LEU A 47 14.09 -4.51 0.37
CA LEU A 47 14.34 -3.08 0.53
C LEU A 47 15.25 -2.88 1.74
N ASN A 48 16.28 -2.07 1.59
CA ASN A 48 17.16 -1.68 2.70
C ASN A 48 16.70 -0.34 3.27
N GLY A 49 16.45 -0.30 4.57
CA GLY A 49 16.11 0.92 5.30
C GLY A 49 17.32 1.75 5.71
N SER A 50 17.04 3.00 6.04
CA SER A 50 17.92 3.95 6.68
C SER A 50 17.96 3.74 8.20
N ARG A 51 18.84 4.50 8.90
CA ARG A 51 18.92 4.44 10.37
C ARG A 51 17.68 4.98 11.06
N ASP A 52 17.01 5.94 10.44
CA ASP A 52 15.88 6.66 11.03
C ASP A 52 14.53 5.99 10.70
N ASP A 53 14.54 4.96 9.85
CA ASP A 53 13.33 4.24 9.49
C ASP A 53 12.78 3.44 10.67
N SER A 54 11.51 3.69 10.98
CA SER A 54 10.77 2.88 11.94
C SER A 54 10.40 1.52 11.34
N LEU A 55 9.94 0.59 12.19
CA LEU A 55 9.41 -0.69 11.71
C LEU A 55 8.21 -0.46 10.79
N GLN A 56 7.30 0.42 11.21
CA GLN A 56 6.09 0.76 10.48
C GLN A 56 6.39 1.39 9.11
N THR A 57 7.44 2.23 9.03
CA THR A 57 7.89 2.83 7.78
C THR A 57 8.42 1.77 6.81
N LEU A 58 9.15 0.76 7.32
CA LEU A 58 9.65 -0.34 6.51
C LEU A 58 8.53 -1.27 6.00
N GLU A 59 7.58 -1.60 6.88
CA GLU A 59 6.40 -2.40 6.52
C GLU A 59 5.58 -1.67 5.43
N LEU A 60 5.36 -0.36 5.60
CA LEU A 60 4.65 0.45 4.61
C LEU A 60 5.43 0.54 3.29
N ALA A 61 6.76 0.67 3.34
CA ALA A 61 7.60 0.70 2.15
C ALA A 61 7.49 -0.60 1.32
N ALA A 62 7.40 -1.76 1.96
CA ALA A 62 7.17 -3.03 1.27
C ALA A 62 5.83 -3.05 0.53
N VAL A 63 4.76 -2.58 1.18
CA VAL A 63 3.43 -2.53 0.57
C VAL A 63 3.38 -1.52 -0.58
N ILE A 64 3.95 -0.32 -0.41
CA ILE A 64 4.03 0.68 -1.48
C ILE A 64 4.82 0.15 -2.67
N TRP A 65 5.93 -0.55 -2.42
CA TRP A 65 6.72 -1.16 -3.50
C TRP A 65 5.88 -2.17 -4.29
N ALA A 66 5.12 -3.05 -3.61
CA ALA A 66 4.24 -4.00 -4.27
C ALA A 66 3.16 -3.30 -5.11
N LEU A 67 2.45 -2.33 -4.53
CA LEU A 67 1.42 -1.55 -5.24
C LEU A 67 1.99 -0.83 -6.47
N THR A 68 3.22 -0.29 -6.36
CA THR A 68 3.87 0.43 -7.47
C THR A 68 4.27 -0.53 -8.58
N ASN A 69 4.89 -1.66 -8.23
CA ASN A 69 5.43 -2.63 -9.19
C ASN A 69 4.33 -3.33 -10.00
N TRP A 70 3.14 -3.51 -9.42
CA TRP A 70 1.98 -4.13 -10.07
C TRP A 70 0.77 -3.19 -10.20
N SER A 71 1.01 -1.89 -10.34
CA SER A 71 -0.03 -0.84 -10.41
C SER A 71 -1.06 -1.00 -11.55
N HIS A 72 -0.79 -1.87 -12.53
CA HIS A 72 -1.66 -2.10 -13.69
C HIS A 72 -2.45 -3.42 -13.64
N VAL A 73 -2.26 -4.24 -12.59
CA VAL A 73 -2.92 -5.54 -12.46
C VAL A 73 -3.48 -5.73 -11.04
N PRO A 74 -4.55 -6.50 -10.85
CA PRO A 74 -5.04 -6.82 -9.52
C PRO A 74 -4.00 -7.67 -8.76
N ILE A 75 -3.73 -7.30 -7.51
CA ILE A 75 -2.86 -8.05 -6.60
C ILE A 75 -3.53 -8.23 -5.24
N ASN A 76 -3.18 -9.31 -4.55
CA ASN A 76 -3.52 -9.56 -3.15
C ASN A 76 -2.30 -9.28 -2.29
N ILE A 77 -2.35 -8.29 -1.41
CA ILE A 77 -1.23 -8.01 -0.48
C ILE A 77 -1.55 -8.63 0.88
N VAL A 78 -0.64 -9.48 1.36
CA VAL A 78 -0.70 -10.10 2.67
C VAL A 78 0.38 -9.46 3.54
N SER A 79 -0.05 -8.76 4.58
CA SER A 79 0.81 -8.12 5.58
C SER A 79 0.35 -8.50 6.98
N ASP A 80 1.29 -8.74 7.88
CA ASP A 80 1.04 -8.96 9.31
C ASP A 80 0.91 -7.66 10.11
N SER A 81 1.23 -6.52 9.48
CA SER A 81 1.09 -5.19 10.08
C SER A 81 -0.33 -4.66 9.94
N LEU A 82 -1.13 -4.83 11.00
CA LEU A 82 -2.47 -4.23 11.08
C LEU A 82 -2.45 -2.71 10.89
N TYR A 83 -1.37 -2.05 11.34
CA TYR A 83 -1.17 -0.62 11.14
C TYR A 83 -1.10 -0.27 9.64
N VAL A 84 -0.25 -0.96 8.89
CA VAL A 84 -0.08 -0.70 7.45
C VAL A 84 -1.33 -1.06 6.66
N VAL A 85 -1.95 -2.21 6.95
CA VAL A 85 -3.23 -2.60 6.32
C VAL A 85 -4.31 -1.54 6.58
N GLY A 86 -4.37 -1.01 7.80
CA GLY A 86 -5.26 0.09 8.16
C GLY A 86 -4.98 1.34 7.32
N ILE A 87 -3.74 1.80 7.26
CA ILE A 87 -3.35 2.99 6.48
C ILE A 87 -3.71 2.82 4.99
N VAL A 88 -3.32 1.69 4.38
CA VAL A 88 -3.50 1.45 2.93
C VAL A 88 -4.99 1.41 2.57
N LYS A 89 -5.83 0.77 3.39
CA LYS A 89 -7.28 0.75 3.15
C LYS A 89 -7.91 2.15 3.21
N HIS A 90 -7.42 3.00 4.11
CA HIS A 90 -7.97 4.34 4.27
C HIS A 90 -7.37 5.35 3.30
N ILE A 91 -6.14 5.13 2.82
CA ILE A 91 -5.43 6.12 1.99
C ILE A 91 -6.05 6.25 0.59
N GLU A 92 -6.58 5.16 0.04
CA GLU A 92 -7.34 5.21 -1.23
C GLU A 92 -8.56 6.12 -1.10
N CYS A 93 -9.28 6.01 0.01
CA CYS A 93 -10.42 6.87 0.33
C CYS A 93 -10.01 8.25 0.88
N SER A 94 -8.73 8.45 1.22
CA SER A 94 -8.20 9.70 1.78
C SER A 94 -7.54 10.60 0.76
N LEU A 95 -7.70 10.33 -0.54
CA LEU A 95 -7.47 11.35 -1.57
C LEU A 95 -8.10 12.64 -1.05
N ILE A 96 -7.25 13.63 -0.77
CA ILE A 96 -7.64 14.91 -0.19
C ILE A 96 -8.84 15.37 -0.99
N ARG A 97 -10.00 15.43 -0.34
CA ARG A 97 -11.25 15.94 -0.92
C ARG A 97 -10.87 17.11 -1.81
N GLU A 98 -11.26 17.10 -3.09
CA GLU A 98 -11.14 18.31 -3.91
C GLU A 98 -11.84 19.41 -3.10
N VAL A 99 -11.04 20.31 -2.53
CA VAL A 99 -11.61 21.27 -1.60
C VAL A 99 -12.37 22.23 -2.51
N GLY A 100 -13.70 22.16 -2.49
CA GLY A 100 -14.54 23.05 -3.31
C GLY A 100 -14.22 24.54 -3.10
N ASN A 101 -13.49 24.85 -2.02
CA ASN A 101 -12.75 26.07 -1.85
C ASN A 101 -11.35 26.00 -2.51
N LYS A 102 -11.24 26.56 -3.71
CA LYS A 102 -9.99 26.68 -4.48
C LYS A 102 -8.80 27.17 -3.65
N ARG A 103 -9.03 28.11 -2.73
CA ARG A 103 -7.99 28.69 -1.88
C ARG A 103 -7.40 27.69 -0.88
N LEU A 104 -8.20 26.72 -0.41
CA LEU A 104 -7.71 25.68 0.49
C LEU A 104 -6.90 24.62 -0.27
N TYR A 105 -7.28 24.32 -1.52
CA TYR A 105 -6.52 23.41 -2.38
C TYR A 105 -5.14 23.97 -2.74
N GLU A 106 -5.06 25.27 -3.07
CA GLU A 106 -3.79 25.97 -3.33
C GLU A 106 -2.80 25.95 -2.14
N LEU A 107 -3.29 25.74 -0.90
CA LEU A 107 -2.45 25.66 0.30
C LEU A 107 -1.95 24.24 0.60
N LEU A 108 -2.49 23.23 -0.07
CA LEU A 108 -2.15 21.81 0.13
C LEU A 108 -1.19 21.27 -0.94
N ILE A 109 -0.84 22.09 -1.92
CA ILE A 109 0.17 21.82 -2.97
C ILE A 109 1.50 22.46 -2.60
#